data_AF-A0AAJ4T8X4-F1
#
_entry.id   AF-A0AAJ4T8X4-F1
#
_cell.length_a   1.000
_cell.length_b   1.000
_cell.length_c   1.000
_cell.angle_alpha   90.00
_cell.angle_beta   90.00
_cell.angle_gamma   90.00
#
_symmetry.space_group_name_H-M   'P 1'
#
loop_
_entity.id
_entity.type
_entity.pdbx_description
1 polymer ?
#
loop_
_entity_poly.entity_id
_entity_poly.type
_entity_poly.pdbx_seq_one_letter_code
_entity_poly.pdbx_strand_id
1 'polypeptide(L)'
;MPTPNKSTFWGLITMTSTLEAMHADRPVSGHSAEWHFFRSYVGTAFWATNANPDDWEPLDANFDISDLAPATIESMLADCARFYDANKEYIHCDDAPLARDFEGSIAAREAAMAGHDFWLTRCGHGAGFWDGDRPEPVKAKLDAASCEFGYVDLYVGDDGQIHA
;
A
#
# COMPACT_ATOMS: atom_id res chain seq x y z
N MET A 1 -31.27 -5.19 27.26
CA MET A 1 -30.38 -4.25 26.56
C MET A 1 -29.31 -5.08 25.87
N PRO A 2 -29.13 -4.97 24.54
CA PRO A 2 -28.06 -5.69 23.86
C PRO A 2 -26.71 -5.08 24.26
N THR A 3 -25.79 -5.93 24.73
CA THR A 3 -24.40 -5.57 25.00
C THR A 3 -23.68 -5.18 23.70
N PRO A 4 -22.85 -4.13 23.69
CA PRO A 4 -22.06 -3.79 22.51
C PRO A 4 -21.05 -4.91 22.21
N ASN A 5 -21.01 -5.32 20.95
CA ASN A 5 -20.07 -6.31 20.42
C ASN A 5 -18.63 -5.82 20.65
N LYS A 6 -17.85 -6.55 21.44
CA LYS A 6 -16.45 -6.22 21.74
C LYS A 6 -15.52 -6.37 20.53
N SER A 7 -16.00 -6.93 19.41
CA SER A 7 -15.21 -7.15 18.20
C SER A 7 -14.85 -5.87 17.45
N THR A 8 -15.66 -4.81 17.53
CA THR A 8 -15.45 -3.58 16.76
C THR A 8 -14.47 -2.62 17.40
N PHE A 9 -14.23 -2.74 18.71
CA PHE A 9 -13.39 -1.80 19.45
C PHE A 9 -11.89 -2.09 19.27
N TRP A 10 -11.51 -3.36 19.13
CA TRP A 10 -10.12 -3.76 18.91
C TRP A 10 -9.64 -3.42 17.49
N GLY A 11 -10.49 -3.63 16.48
CA GLY A 11 -10.15 -3.32 15.08
C GLY A 11 -9.95 -1.82 14.83
N LEU A 12 -10.71 -0.95 15.52
CA LEU A 12 -10.55 0.49 15.37
C LEU A 12 -9.22 0.98 15.99
N ILE A 13 -8.84 0.44 17.16
CA ILE A 13 -7.60 0.81 17.85
C ILE A 13 -6.36 0.38 17.05
N THR A 14 -6.36 -0.82 16.47
CA THR A 14 -5.24 -1.29 15.64
C THR A 14 -5.08 -0.44 14.38
N MET A 15 -6.19 -0.11 13.72
CA MET A 15 -6.17 0.75 12.53
C MET A 15 -5.63 2.15 12.82
N THR A 16 -6.00 2.76 13.95
CA THR A 16 -5.42 4.04 14.34
C THR A 16 -3.91 3.94 14.53
N SER A 17 -3.40 2.87 15.16
CA SER A 17 -1.96 2.70 15.35
C SER A 17 -1.18 2.45 14.06
N THR A 18 -1.74 1.69 13.12
CA THR A 18 -1.14 1.43 11.80
C THR A 18 -1.08 2.71 10.97
N LEU A 19 -2.19 3.46 10.95
CA LEU A 19 -2.25 4.75 10.27
C LEU A 19 -1.24 5.74 10.86
N GLU A 20 -1.14 5.83 12.20
CA GLU A 20 -0.13 6.64 12.88
C GLU A 20 1.31 6.21 12.52
N ALA A 21 1.58 4.91 12.41
CA ALA A 21 2.88 4.40 11.99
C ALA A 21 3.21 4.79 10.54
N MET A 22 2.21 4.86 9.65
CA MET A 22 2.38 5.30 8.28
C MET A 22 2.49 6.84 8.16
N HIS A 23 1.85 7.63 9.02
CA HIS A 23 2.00 9.10 9.03
C HIS A 23 3.35 9.59 9.53
N ALA A 24 4.03 8.79 10.35
CA ALA A 24 5.31 9.20 10.89
C ALA A 24 6.35 9.22 9.75
N ASP A 25 6.60 10.38 9.15
CA ASP A 25 7.66 10.62 8.15
C ASP A 25 9.02 10.05 8.61
N ARG A 26 9.23 9.99 9.94
CA ARG A 26 10.25 9.19 10.60
C ARG A 26 9.77 8.75 11.98
N PRO A 27 9.71 7.44 12.27
CA PRO A 27 9.87 6.96 13.62
C PRO A 27 11.17 6.16 13.71
N VAL A 28 12.05 6.57 14.62
CA VAL A 28 13.01 5.72 15.35
C VAL A 28 13.81 4.72 14.50
N SER A 29 15.07 5.03 14.15
CA SER A 29 16.08 4.08 13.63
C SER A 29 15.53 2.80 12.94
N GLY A 30 15.07 2.94 11.69
CA GLY A 30 14.54 1.86 10.85
C GLY A 30 13.02 1.94 10.69
N HIS A 31 12.55 2.25 9.47
CA HIS A 31 11.11 2.43 9.25
C HIS A 31 10.30 1.14 9.50
N SER A 32 9.06 1.26 9.98
CA SER A 32 8.18 0.11 10.30
C SER A 32 7.74 -0.65 9.04
N ALA A 33 7.16 -1.84 9.22
CA ALA A 33 6.66 -2.63 8.10
C ALA A 33 5.46 -1.96 7.40
N GLU A 34 4.59 -1.34 8.18
CA GLU A 34 3.45 -0.53 7.72
C GLU A 34 3.91 0.62 6.82
N TRP A 35 4.96 1.34 7.23
CA TRP A 35 5.53 2.40 6.41
C TRP A 35 6.12 1.87 5.10
N HIS A 36 6.82 0.72 5.15
CA HIS A 36 7.37 0.11 3.93
C HIS A 36 6.28 -0.36 2.97
N PHE A 37 5.15 -0.86 3.49
CA PHE A 37 3.98 -1.15 2.68
C PHE A 37 3.49 0.10 1.94
N PHE A 38 3.23 1.18 2.68
CA PHE A 38 2.74 2.44 2.09
C PHE A 38 3.74 3.04 1.10
N ARG A 39 5.04 3.08 1.45
CA ARG A 39 6.08 3.63 0.59
C ARG A 39 6.20 2.84 -0.71
N SER A 40 6.14 1.51 -0.65
CA SER A 40 6.16 0.69 -1.87
C SER A 40 4.89 0.84 -2.69
N TYR A 41 3.73 0.93 -2.04
CA TYR A 41 2.46 1.20 -2.71
C TYR A 41 2.50 2.50 -3.52
N VAL A 42 2.97 3.60 -2.95
CA VAL A 42 3.08 4.88 -3.68
C VAL A 42 4.15 4.82 -4.76
N GLY A 43 5.32 4.24 -4.47
CA GLY A 43 6.38 4.08 -5.47
C GLY A 43 5.91 3.30 -6.69
N THR A 44 5.17 2.21 -6.48
CA THR A 44 4.57 1.42 -7.57
C THR A 44 3.47 2.21 -8.28
N ALA A 45 2.67 2.98 -7.55
CA ALA A 45 1.66 3.84 -8.16
C ALA A 45 2.25 4.87 -9.12
N PHE A 46 3.38 5.47 -8.74
CA PHE A 46 4.04 6.48 -9.56
C PHE A 46 4.74 5.85 -10.76
N TRP A 47 5.43 4.73 -10.54
CA TRP A 47 6.05 3.95 -11.61
C TRP A 47 5.03 3.44 -12.65
N ALA A 48 3.84 3.03 -12.21
CA ALA A 48 2.82 2.44 -13.07
C ALA A 48 1.88 3.48 -13.72
N THR A 49 2.00 4.76 -13.37
CA THR A 49 1.13 5.83 -13.89
C THR A 49 1.92 6.77 -14.78
N ASN A 50 1.36 7.07 -15.95
CA ASN A 50 1.96 7.98 -16.92
C ASN A 50 1.74 9.44 -16.50
N ALA A 51 2.81 10.22 -16.37
CA ALA A 51 2.77 11.63 -16.02
C ALA A 51 2.13 12.48 -17.12
N ASN A 52 2.33 12.08 -18.38
CA ASN A 52 1.81 12.80 -19.55
C ASN A 52 1.42 11.81 -20.66
N PRO A 53 0.21 11.90 -21.22
CA PRO A 53 -0.24 11.01 -22.30
C PRO A 53 0.68 10.95 -23.53
N ASP A 54 1.53 11.96 -23.75
CA ASP A 54 2.31 12.11 -24.98
C ASP A 54 3.72 11.48 -24.95
N ASP A 55 4.32 11.19 -23.78
CA ASP A 55 5.73 10.78 -23.67
C ASP A 55 5.98 9.46 -22.91
N TRP A 56 4.93 8.83 -22.35
CA TRP A 56 5.02 7.56 -21.60
C TRP A 56 5.97 7.62 -20.39
N GLU A 57 6.29 8.83 -19.91
CA GLU A 57 7.16 9.00 -18.76
C GLU A 57 6.38 8.69 -17.47
N PRO A 58 6.83 7.74 -16.65
CA PRO A 58 6.15 7.45 -15.39
C PRO A 58 6.27 8.62 -14.42
N LEU A 59 5.32 8.76 -13.48
CA LEU A 59 5.35 9.84 -12.47
C LEU A 59 6.64 9.81 -11.64
N ASP A 60 7.21 8.63 -11.38
CA ASP A 60 8.42 8.49 -10.55
C ASP A 60 9.70 9.05 -11.20
N ALA A 61 9.64 9.52 -12.46
CA ALA A 61 10.73 10.23 -13.09
C ALA A 61 10.92 11.66 -12.54
N ASN A 62 9.82 12.34 -12.18
CA ASN A 62 9.81 13.76 -11.83
C ASN A 62 9.11 14.08 -10.51
N PHE A 63 8.35 13.13 -9.95
CA PHE A 63 7.55 13.32 -8.74
C PHE A 63 7.91 12.29 -7.66
N ASP A 64 7.70 12.68 -6.40
CA ASP A 64 7.80 11.79 -5.25
C ASP A 64 6.61 11.95 -4.27
N ILE A 65 6.64 11.21 -3.15
CA ILE A 65 5.56 11.23 -2.14
C ILE A 65 5.17 12.65 -1.70
N SER A 66 6.11 13.61 -1.70
CA SER A 66 5.85 14.98 -1.27
C SER A 66 5.00 15.79 -2.25
N ASP A 67 4.84 15.30 -3.49
CA ASP A 67 3.99 15.92 -4.52
C ASP A 67 2.53 15.47 -4.43
N LEU A 68 2.21 14.47 -3.59
CA LEU A 68 0.82 14.09 -3.34
C LEU A 68 0.02 15.24 -2.72
N ALA A 69 -1.16 15.52 -3.26
CA ALA A 69 -2.08 16.45 -2.64
C ALA A 69 -2.49 15.93 -1.24
N PRO A 70 -2.74 16.81 -0.25
CA PRO A 70 -3.07 16.38 1.11
C PRO A 70 -4.23 15.39 1.21
N ALA A 71 -5.29 15.59 0.41
CA ALA A 71 -6.43 14.67 0.40
C ALA A 71 -6.05 13.28 -0.18
N THR A 72 -5.17 13.25 -1.18
CA THR A 72 -4.70 12.03 -1.83
C THR A 72 -3.87 11.19 -0.88
N ILE A 73 -2.87 11.79 -0.22
CA ILE A 73 -2.01 11.06 0.72
C ILE A 73 -2.83 10.51 1.89
N GLU A 74 -3.79 11.27 2.43
CA GLU A 74 -4.68 10.80 3.50
C GLU A 74 -5.55 9.61 3.06
N SER A 75 -6.11 9.65 1.84
CA SER A 75 -6.90 8.56 1.31
C SER A 75 -6.06 7.30 1.08
N MET A 76 -4.85 7.44 0.51
CA MET A 76 -3.94 6.32 0.28
C MET A 76 -3.45 5.69 1.58
N LEU A 77 -3.12 6.51 2.58
CA LEU A 77 -2.72 6.05 3.91
C LEU A 77 -3.87 5.26 4.57
N ALA A 78 -5.09 5.77 4.50
CA ALA A 78 -6.26 5.07 5.04
C ALA A 78 -6.49 3.72 4.34
N ASP A 79 -6.40 3.67 3.01
CA ASP A 79 -6.54 2.43 2.25
C ASP A 79 -5.43 1.41 2.61
N CYS A 80 -4.17 1.86 2.64
CA CYS A 80 -3.03 1.01 2.99
C CYS A 80 -3.14 0.49 4.41
N ALA A 81 -3.49 1.34 5.39
CA ALA A 81 -3.68 0.93 6.77
C ALA A 81 -4.80 -0.12 6.88
N ARG A 82 -5.93 0.11 6.19
CA ARG A 82 -7.04 -0.84 6.17
C ARG A 82 -6.65 -2.19 5.60
N PHE A 83 -5.98 -2.19 4.45
CA PHE A 83 -5.57 -3.42 3.78
C PHE A 83 -4.53 -4.18 4.62
N TYR A 84 -3.49 -3.49 5.08
CA TYR A 84 -2.41 -4.09 5.85
C TYR A 84 -2.93 -4.71 7.15
N ASP A 85 -3.75 -4.00 7.93
CA ASP A 85 -4.24 -4.56 9.20
C ASP A 85 -5.13 -5.78 9.03
N ALA A 86 -5.98 -5.78 8.00
CA ALA A 86 -6.87 -6.89 7.72
C ALA A 86 -6.11 -8.13 7.21
N ASN A 87 -4.92 -7.95 6.63
CA ASN A 87 -4.22 -9.00 5.89
C ASN A 87 -2.80 -9.29 6.38
N LYS A 88 -2.31 -8.66 7.44
CA LYS A 88 -0.91 -8.80 7.89
C LYS A 88 -0.47 -10.24 8.16
N GLU A 89 -1.36 -11.12 8.60
CA GLU A 89 -1.07 -12.56 8.75
C GLU A 89 -0.77 -13.26 7.42
N TYR A 90 -1.39 -12.80 6.32
CA TYR A 90 -1.14 -13.27 4.97
C TYR A 90 0.07 -12.56 4.32
N ILE A 91 0.30 -11.29 4.66
CA ILE A 91 1.46 -10.52 4.18
C ILE A 91 2.76 -11.13 4.72
N HIS A 92 2.77 -11.49 6.00
CA HIS A 92 3.91 -12.05 6.74
C HIS A 92 3.79 -13.58 6.92
N CYS A 93 3.31 -14.28 5.89
CA CYS A 93 3.23 -15.74 5.93
C CYS A 93 4.62 -16.37 5.82
N ASP A 94 4.70 -17.67 6.15
CA ASP A 94 5.90 -18.46 5.84
C ASP A 94 6.21 -18.38 4.34
N ASP A 95 7.50 -18.23 4.02
CA ASP A 95 8.01 -18.07 2.65
C ASP A 95 7.45 -16.86 1.88
N ALA A 96 7.04 -15.80 2.58
CA ALA A 96 6.65 -14.54 1.94
C ALA A 96 7.80 -13.96 1.09
N PRO A 97 7.50 -13.45 -0.12
CA PRO A 97 8.50 -12.83 -0.97
C PRO A 97 9.02 -11.52 -0.36
N LEU A 98 10.30 -11.25 -0.60
CA LEU A 98 10.98 -10.07 -0.07
C LEU A 98 11.28 -9.08 -1.19
N ALA A 99 10.88 -7.82 -1.02
CA ALA A 99 11.34 -6.74 -1.87
C ALA A 99 12.89 -6.66 -1.81
N ARG A 100 13.53 -6.64 -2.98
CA ARG A 100 15.00 -6.63 -3.08
C ARG A 100 15.58 -5.21 -3.06
N ASP A 101 14.80 -4.24 -3.52
CA ASP A 101 15.21 -2.84 -3.63
C ASP A 101 14.83 -2.01 -2.39
N PHE A 102 14.39 -2.67 -1.32
CA PHE A 102 14.10 -2.07 -0.02
C PHE A 102 15.06 -2.61 1.04
N GLU A 103 15.61 -1.70 1.83
CA GLU A 103 16.35 -2.02 3.05
C GLU A 103 15.38 -2.29 4.22
N GLY A 104 15.92 -2.70 5.37
CA GLY A 104 15.13 -2.91 6.60
C GLY A 104 15.03 -4.36 7.06
N SER A 105 14.12 -4.60 8.00
CA SER A 105 13.86 -5.95 8.54
C SER A 105 13.19 -6.85 7.50
N ILE A 106 13.14 -8.17 7.78
CA ILE A 106 12.39 -9.12 6.94
C ILE A 106 10.94 -8.67 6.78
N ALA A 107 10.26 -8.37 7.90
CA ALA A 107 8.88 -7.88 7.88
C ALA A 107 8.72 -6.60 7.04
N ALA A 108 9.66 -5.66 7.11
CA ALA A 108 9.62 -4.46 6.27
C ALA A 108 9.69 -4.78 4.78
N ARG A 109 10.53 -5.73 4.39
CA ARG A 109 10.72 -6.13 2.99
C ARG A 109 9.56 -6.99 2.46
N GLU A 110 8.93 -7.81 3.31
CA GLU A 110 7.69 -8.53 2.99
C GLU A 110 6.52 -7.56 2.77
N ALA A 111 6.41 -6.57 3.65
CA ALA A 111 5.40 -5.53 3.59
C ALA A 111 5.58 -4.63 2.36
N ALA A 112 6.82 -4.26 2.02
CA ALA A 112 7.12 -3.56 0.77
C ALA A 112 6.64 -4.36 -0.45
N MET A 113 6.97 -5.65 -0.54
CA MET A 113 6.48 -6.49 -1.64
C MET A 113 4.95 -6.54 -1.70
N ALA A 114 4.29 -6.63 -0.54
CA ALA A 114 2.82 -6.62 -0.51
C ALA A 114 2.22 -5.27 -0.91
N GLY A 115 2.87 -4.14 -0.60
CA GLY A 115 2.43 -2.81 -1.01
C GLY A 115 2.48 -2.62 -2.53
N HIS A 116 3.57 -3.11 -3.15
CA HIS A 116 3.72 -3.18 -4.61
C HIS A 116 2.58 -3.99 -5.24
N ASP A 117 2.39 -5.22 -4.78
CA ASP A 117 1.38 -6.14 -5.33
C ASP A 117 -0.05 -5.59 -5.12
N PHE A 118 -0.30 -4.92 -3.99
CA PHE A 118 -1.60 -4.31 -3.70
C PHE A 118 -1.97 -3.23 -4.72
N TRP A 119 -1.05 -2.32 -5.07
CA TRP A 119 -1.31 -1.32 -6.11
C TRP A 119 -1.62 -1.99 -7.46
N LEU A 120 -0.76 -2.90 -7.92
CA LEU A 120 -0.93 -3.53 -9.24
C LEU A 120 -2.24 -4.31 -9.34
N THR A 121 -2.60 -5.03 -8.26
CA THR A 121 -3.82 -5.83 -8.21
C THR A 121 -5.06 -4.94 -8.17
N ARG A 122 -5.12 -3.93 -7.28
CA ARG A 122 -6.30 -3.06 -7.16
C ARG A 122 -6.56 -2.25 -8.44
N CYS A 123 -5.49 -1.89 -9.17
CA CYS A 123 -5.57 -1.11 -10.40
C CYS A 123 -5.61 -1.95 -11.68
N GLY A 124 -5.50 -3.29 -11.59
CA GLY A 124 -5.67 -4.19 -12.73
C GLY A 124 -4.54 -4.13 -13.76
N HIS A 125 -3.29 -3.89 -13.35
CA HIS A 125 -2.12 -3.76 -14.24
C HIS A 125 -1.67 -5.09 -14.90
N GLY A 126 -2.44 -6.16 -14.77
CA GLY A 126 -2.10 -7.48 -15.32
C GLY A 126 -0.92 -8.16 -14.60
N ALA A 127 -0.64 -7.70 -13.38
CA ALA A 127 0.38 -8.20 -12.46
C ALA A 127 -0.10 -7.97 -11.01
N GLY A 128 0.60 -8.56 -10.03
CA GLY A 128 0.34 -8.38 -8.60
C GLY A 128 0.37 -9.69 -7.83
N PHE A 129 -0.54 -9.86 -6.86
CA PHE A 129 -0.49 -11.01 -5.93
C PHE A 129 -0.57 -12.37 -6.65
N TRP A 130 -1.25 -12.45 -7.79
CA TRP A 130 -1.50 -13.70 -8.49
C TRP A 130 -0.30 -14.23 -9.31
N ASP A 131 0.74 -13.40 -9.52
CA ASP A 131 1.89 -13.68 -10.40
C ASP A 131 2.84 -14.79 -9.92
N GLY A 132 2.59 -15.34 -8.72
CA GLY A 132 3.15 -16.64 -8.30
C GLY A 132 4.25 -16.57 -7.26
N ASP A 133 4.62 -15.38 -6.79
CA ASP A 133 5.67 -15.21 -5.78
C ASP A 133 5.22 -15.57 -4.35
N ARG A 134 3.91 -15.78 -4.15
CA ARG A 134 3.30 -16.16 -2.85
C ARG A 134 2.63 -17.54 -2.92
N PRO A 135 2.65 -18.31 -1.82
CA PRO A 135 2.01 -19.62 -1.79
C PRO A 135 0.48 -19.52 -1.83
N GLU A 136 -0.19 -20.60 -2.26
CA GLU A 136 -1.63 -20.76 -2.03
C GLU A 136 -1.91 -21.26 -0.61
N PRO A 137 -3.02 -20.85 0.05
CA PRO A 137 -4.10 -19.99 -0.45
C PRO A 137 -3.85 -18.49 -0.25
N VAL A 138 -2.64 -18.09 0.16
CA VAL A 138 -2.32 -16.72 0.57
C VAL A 138 -2.51 -15.74 -0.59
N LYS A 139 -1.97 -16.06 -1.77
CA LYS A 139 -2.09 -15.18 -2.93
C LYS A 139 -3.54 -14.94 -3.36
N ALA A 140 -4.37 -15.99 -3.39
CA ALA A 140 -5.79 -15.86 -3.78
C ALA A 140 -6.59 -15.01 -2.79
N LYS A 141 -6.25 -15.06 -1.50
CA LYS A 141 -6.90 -14.22 -0.47
C LYS A 141 -6.51 -12.75 -0.59
N LEU A 142 -5.22 -12.47 -0.79
CA LEU A 142 -4.73 -11.10 -0.97
C LEU A 142 -5.24 -10.48 -2.27
N ASP A 143 -5.31 -11.27 -3.35
CA ASP A 143 -5.88 -10.86 -4.62
C ASP A 143 -7.36 -10.47 -4.48
N ALA A 144 -8.17 -11.35 -3.88
CA ALA A 144 -9.58 -11.09 -3.62
C ALA A 144 -9.79 -9.86 -2.72
N ALA A 145 -9.01 -9.72 -1.65
CA ALA A 145 -9.08 -8.56 -0.75
C ALA A 145 -8.71 -7.26 -1.47
N SER A 146 -7.76 -7.29 -2.41
CA SER A 146 -7.32 -6.11 -3.15
C SER A 146 -8.41 -5.56 -4.06
N CYS A 147 -9.18 -6.46 -4.69
CA CYS A 147 -10.28 -6.11 -5.58
C CYS A 147 -11.41 -5.33 -4.87
N GLU A 148 -11.52 -5.40 -3.53
CA GLU A 148 -12.53 -4.67 -2.75
C GLU A 148 -12.23 -3.16 -2.65
N PHE A 149 -10.99 -2.73 -2.90
CA PHE A 149 -10.56 -1.34 -2.76
C PHE A 149 -10.78 -0.49 -4.02
N GLY A 150 -11.13 -1.12 -5.14
CA GLY A 150 -11.39 -0.45 -6.40
C GLY A 150 -10.16 0.21 -7.04
N TYR A 151 -10.39 0.68 -8.26
CA TYR A 151 -9.41 1.36 -9.11
C TYR A 151 -9.15 2.79 -8.63
N VAL A 152 -7.88 3.23 -8.72
CA VAL A 152 -7.43 4.60 -8.45
C VAL A 152 -6.67 5.09 -9.66
N ASP A 153 -6.99 6.29 -10.13
CA ASP A 153 -6.34 6.94 -11.28
C ASP A 153 -5.54 8.15 -10.79
N LEU A 154 -4.22 8.15 -10.94
CA LEU A 154 -3.42 9.31 -10.53
C LEU A 154 -3.22 10.28 -11.69
N TYR A 155 -3.28 11.56 -11.39
CA TYR A 155 -3.03 12.61 -12.36
C TYR A 155 -2.40 13.85 -11.71
N VAL A 156 -1.65 14.60 -12.51
CA VAL A 156 -1.08 15.89 -12.10
C VAL A 156 -2.14 16.97 -12.25
N GLY A 157 -2.48 17.65 -11.16
CA GLY A 157 -3.44 18.75 -11.13
C GLY A 157 -2.84 20.07 -11.60
N ASP A 158 -3.69 21.06 -11.85
CA ASP A 158 -3.28 22.43 -12.23
C ASP A 158 -2.43 23.12 -11.14
N ASP A 159 -2.49 22.63 -9.90
CA ASP A 159 -1.69 23.08 -8.76
C ASP A 159 -0.29 22.43 -8.70
N GLY A 160 0.01 21.54 -9.64
CA GLY A 160 1.26 20.77 -9.70
C GLY A 160 1.32 19.62 -8.70
N GLN A 161 0.24 19.33 -7.96
CA GLN A 161 0.16 18.20 -7.04
C GLN A 161 -0.45 16.97 -7.73
N ILE A 162 -0.22 15.79 -7.15
CA ILE A 162 -0.79 14.53 -7.61
C ILE A 162 -2.11 14.25 -6.88
N HIS A 163 -3.16 14.05 -7.68
CA HIS A 163 -4.53 13.78 -7.24
C HIS A 163 -4.96 12.36 -7.62
N ALA A 164 -6.10 11.93 -7.06
CA ALA A 164 -6.72 10.61 -7.24
C ALA A 164 -8.25 10.72 -7.33
#